data_AF-A0A426X3W7-F1
#
_entry.id   AF-A0A426X3W7-F1
#
_cell.length_a   1.000
_cell.length_b   1.000
_cell.length_c   1.000
_cell.angle_alpha   90.00
_cell.angle_beta   90.00
_cell.angle_gamma   90.00
#
_symmetry.space_group_name_H-M   'P 1'
#
loop_
_entity.id
_entity.type
_entity.pdbx_description
1 polymer ?
#
loop_
_entity_poly.entity_id
_entity_poly.type
_entity_poly.pdbx_seq_one_letter_code
_entity_poly.pdbx_strand_id
1 'polypeptide(L)'
;FCLRVQLREICKVSGARASFETANARDSFYRASVDFVLNSCSRAIIPSDKPQIGGEDVRQFIAGLADNIGLTNSRAITLVSAAVAARTRSCFLQCWAFEVQGKRAEALEELLKICHIHQTFPPEEHSAEMEMVGSGLKRHLTIEQRKHLLSLYKETCGADDHRSIVEALGLVSNLSFQNHLNI
;
A
#
# COMPACT_ATOMS: atom_id res chain seq x y z
N PHE A 1 -10.47 -7.30 -21.04
CA PHE A 1 -11.47 -6.47 -20.33
C PHE A 1 -11.52 -6.90 -18.87
N CYS A 2 -11.43 -5.96 -17.91
CA CYS A 2 -11.35 -6.26 -16.48
C CYS A 2 -12.76 -6.38 -15.88
N LEU A 3 -13.16 -7.59 -15.45
CA LEU A 3 -14.48 -7.90 -14.85
C LEU A 3 -14.92 -6.88 -13.78
N ARG A 4 -13.97 -6.40 -12.97
CA ARG A 4 -14.21 -5.45 -11.87
C ARG A 4 -14.65 -4.07 -12.36
N VAL A 5 -14.06 -3.61 -13.48
CA VAL A 5 -14.40 -2.33 -14.10
C VAL A 5 -15.79 -2.41 -14.72
N GLN A 6 -16.11 -3.52 -15.39
CA GLN A 6 -17.44 -3.74 -15.96
C GLN A 6 -18.52 -3.83 -14.88
N LEU A 7 -18.26 -4.57 -13.80
CA LEU A 7 -19.20 -4.67 -12.67
C LEU A 7 -19.48 -3.29 -12.08
N ARG A 8 -18.42 -2.51 -11.80
CA ARG A 8 -18.53 -1.14 -11.28
C ARG A 8 -19.39 -0.26 -12.19
N GLU A 9 -19.13 -0.30 -13.50
CA GLU A 9 -19.86 0.51 -14.47
C GLU A 9 -21.35 0.15 -14.54
N ILE A 10 -21.67 -1.15 -14.63
CA ILE A 10 -23.05 -1.64 -14.66
C ILE A 10 -23.79 -1.21 -13.38
N CYS A 11 -23.21 -1.45 -12.20
CA CYS A 11 -23.81 -1.08 -10.93
C CYS A 11 -24.02 0.45 -10.81
N LYS A 12 -23.06 1.25 -11.30
CA LYS A 12 -23.14 2.72 -11.28
C LYS A 12 -24.25 3.25 -12.19
N VAL A 13 -24.37 2.71 -13.41
CA VAL A 13 -25.38 3.14 -14.39
C VAL A 13 -26.79 2.67 -14.00
N SER A 14 -26.91 1.45 -13.50
CA SER A 14 -28.22 0.84 -13.18
C SER A 14 -28.70 1.08 -11.76
N GLY A 15 -27.83 1.50 -10.84
CA GLY A 15 -28.11 1.50 -9.40
C GLY A 15 -28.20 0.10 -8.79
N ALA A 16 -27.89 -0.96 -9.56
CA ALA A 16 -27.95 -2.33 -9.08
C ALA A 16 -26.80 -2.66 -8.13
N ARG A 17 -27.03 -3.63 -7.24
CA ARG A 17 -26.02 -4.23 -6.36
C ARG A 17 -25.79 -5.68 -6.75
N ALA A 18 -24.54 -6.11 -6.68
CA ALA A 18 -24.13 -7.48 -6.91
C ALA A 18 -24.18 -8.27 -5.61
N SER A 19 -24.80 -9.45 -5.66
CA SER A 19 -24.80 -10.42 -4.56
C SER A 19 -23.76 -11.50 -4.81
N PHE A 20 -23.14 -11.98 -3.74
CA PHE A 20 -22.25 -13.13 -3.75
C PHE A 20 -22.85 -14.24 -2.88
N GLU A 21 -22.68 -15.49 -3.30
CA GLU A 21 -23.19 -16.66 -2.56
C GLU A 21 -22.58 -16.77 -1.16
N THR A 22 -21.32 -16.35 -0.99
CA THR A 22 -20.62 -16.41 0.30
C THR A 22 -19.86 -15.13 0.59
N ALA A 23 -19.73 -14.80 1.88
CA ALA A 23 -18.90 -13.69 2.34
C ALA A 23 -17.44 -13.86 1.91
N ASN A 24 -16.92 -15.09 1.89
CA ASN A 24 -15.55 -15.36 1.46
C ASN A 24 -15.33 -15.06 -0.04
N ALA A 25 -16.29 -15.40 -0.89
CA ALA A 25 -16.23 -15.08 -2.32
C ALA A 25 -16.24 -13.56 -2.54
N ARG A 26 -17.13 -12.83 -1.85
CA ARG A 26 -17.19 -11.36 -1.87
C ARG A 26 -15.87 -10.73 -1.42
N ASP A 27 -15.36 -11.15 -0.27
CA ASP A 27 -14.12 -10.61 0.29
C ASP A 27 -12.91 -10.92 -0.60
N SER A 28 -12.87 -12.09 -1.22
CA SER A 28 -11.81 -12.48 -2.17
C SER A 28 -11.88 -11.66 -3.45
N PHE A 29 -13.07 -11.43 -3.98
CA PHE A 29 -13.27 -10.54 -5.12
C PHE A 29 -12.82 -9.11 -4.80
N TYR A 30 -13.16 -8.60 -3.61
CA TYR A 30 -12.75 -7.27 -3.17
C TYR A 30 -11.24 -7.17 -2.97
N ARG A 31 -10.60 -8.12 -2.28
CA ARG A 31 -9.13 -8.18 -2.14
C ARG A 31 -8.43 -8.12 -3.49
N ALA A 32 -8.87 -8.93 -4.44
CA ALA A 32 -8.28 -8.95 -5.78
C ALA A 32 -8.52 -7.64 -6.54
N SER A 33 -9.59 -6.89 -6.20
CA SER A 33 -9.86 -5.55 -6.74
C SER A 33 -8.99 -4.49 -6.11
N VAL A 34 -8.75 -4.56 -4.80
CA VAL A 34 -7.76 -3.71 -4.11
C VAL A 34 -6.37 -3.93 -4.70
N ASP A 35 -5.94 -5.18 -4.90
CA ASP A 35 -4.64 -5.47 -5.54
C ASP A 35 -4.50 -4.87 -6.94
N PHE A 36 -5.58 -4.91 -7.73
CA PHE A 36 -5.63 -4.26 -9.04
C PHE A 36 -5.46 -2.75 -8.93
N VAL A 37 -6.13 -2.12 -7.97
CA VAL A 37 -6.00 -0.68 -7.71
C VAL A 37 -4.61 -0.31 -7.24
N LEU A 38 -4.02 -1.06 -6.30
CA LEU A 38 -2.66 -0.82 -5.83
C LEU A 38 -1.63 -0.97 -6.97
N ASN A 39 -1.85 -1.91 -7.90
CA ASN A 39 -1.04 -2.02 -9.11
C ASN A 39 -1.17 -0.80 -10.02
N SER A 40 -2.38 -0.25 -10.20
CA SER A 40 -2.57 0.99 -10.94
C SER A 40 -1.87 2.18 -10.28
N CYS A 41 -1.94 2.29 -8.94
CA CYS A 41 -1.24 3.33 -8.19
C CYS A 41 0.28 3.23 -8.40
N SER A 42 0.82 2.02 -8.35
CA SER A 42 2.27 1.77 -8.49
C SER A 42 2.84 2.15 -9.86
N ARG A 43 2.00 2.31 -10.88
CA ARG A 43 2.39 2.67 -12.26
C ARG A 43 2.26 4.16 -12.57
N ALA A 44 1.78 4.97 -11.62
CA ALA A 44 1.67 6.41 -11.83
C ALA A 44 3.07 6.98 -12.10
N ILE A 45 3.26 7.61 -13.26
CA ILE A 45 4.56 8.13 -13.71
C ILE A 45 4.84 9.50 -13.08
N ILE A 46 3.78 10.26 -12.76
CA ILE A 46 3.86 11.63 -12.26
C ILE A 46 2.95 11.74 -11.02
N PRO A 47 3.45 12.28 -9.88
CA PRO A 47 2.65 12.49 -8.66
C PRO A 47 1.39 13.36 -8.85
N SER A 48 1.34 14.15 -9.93
CA SER A 48 0.23 15.03 -10.30
C SER A 48 -0.96 14.29 -10.92
N ASP A 49 -0.73 13.13 -11.55
CA ASP A 49 -1.81 12.38 -12.18
C ASP A 49 -2.47 11.51 -11.11
N LYS A 50 -3.65 11.93 -10.65
CA LYS A 50 -4.49 11.08 -9.80
C LYS A 50 -4.78 9.80 -10.56
N PRO A 51 -4.36 8.63 -10.09
CA PRO A 51 -4.61 7.38 -10.80
C PRO A 51 -6.13 7.20 -10.97
N GLN A 52 -6.53 6.79 -12.17
CA GLN A 52 -7.93 6.57 -12.52
C GLN A 52 -8.14 5.15 -13.04
N ILE A 53 -9.33 4.61 -12.75
CA ILE A 53 -9.79 3.33 -13.24
C ILE A 53 -11.19 3.54 -13.82
N GLY A 54 -11.37 3.27 -15.12
CA GLY A 54 -12.65 3.51 -15.78
C GLY A 54 -13.10 4.98 -15.74
N GLY A 55 -12.14 5.92 -15.73
CA GLY A 55 -12.42 7.36 -15.60
C GLY A 55 -12.79 7.82 -14.17
N GLU A 56 -12.68 6.96 -13.17
CA GLU A 56 -12.98 7.25 -11.77
C GLU A 56 -11.69 7.30 -10.93
N ASP A 57 -11.60 8.20 -9.95
CA ASP A 57 -10.51 8.21 -8.95
C ASP A 57 -10.44 6.84 -8.25
N VAL A 58 -9.24 6.30 -8.08
CA VAL A 58 -9.08 4.94 -7.52
C VAL A 58 -9.71 4.73 -6.13
N ARG A 59 -9.78 5.77 -5.29
CA ARG A 59 -10.44 5.66 -3.97
C ARG A 59 -11.95 5.61 -4.14
N GLN A 60 -12.49 6.44 -5.04
CA GLN A 60 -13.92 6.41 -5.38
C GLN A 60 -14.30 5.06 -6.00
N PHE A 61 -13.47 4.50 -6.87
CA PHE A 61 -13.66 3.18 -7.47
C PHE A 61 -13.78 2.10 -6.40
N ILE A 62 -12.83 2.04 -5.46
CA ILE A 62 -12.82 1.01 -4.41
C ILE A 62 -13.96 1.19 -3.42
N ALA A 63 -14.23 2.42 -2.96
CA ALA A 63 -15.32 2.71 -2.04
C ALA A 63 -16.68 2.38 -2.66
N GLY A 64 -16.87 2.76 -3.92
CA GLY A 64 -18.09 2.47 -4.65
C GLY A 64 -18.25 0.97 -4.97
N LEU A 65 -17.16 0.28 -5.29
CA LEU A 65 -17.20 -1.18 -5.47
C LEU A 65 -17.60 -1.89 -4.17
N ALA A 66 -17.13 -1.42 -3.02
CA ALA A 66 -17.53 -1.96 -1.71
C ALA A 66 -19.05 -1.86 -1.51
N ASP A 67 -19.64 -0.70 -1.79
CA ASP A 67 -21.11 -0.52 -1.74
C ASP A 67 -21.83 -1.42 -2.75
N ASN A 68 -21.33 -1.50 -3.99
CA ASN A 68 -21.95 -2.31 -5.04
C ASN A 68 -22.01 -3.80 -4.69
N ILE A 69 -21.06 -4.32 -3.90
CA ILE A 69 -21.05 -5.73 -3.47
C ILE A 69 -21.59 -5.95 -2.04
N GLY A 70 -22.11 -4.89 -1.40
CA GLY A 70 -22.63 -4.95 -0.04
C GLY A 70 -21.58 -5.27 1.03
N LEU A 71 -20.36 -4.76 0.88
CA LEU A 71 -19.29 -4.88 1.87
C LEU A 71 -19.39 -3.73 2.90
N THR A 72 -19.25 -4.04 4.19
CA THR A 72 -19.26 -2.98 5.22
C THR A 72 -18.01 -2.11 5.13
N ASN A 73 -18.14 -0.82 5.49
CA ASN A 73 -17.01 0.12 5.48
C ASN A 73 -15.85 -0.36 6.35
N SER A 74 -16.13 -0.87 7.55
CA SER A 74 -15.09 -1.41 8.44
C SER A 74 -14.33 -2.56 7.79
N ARG A 75 -15.04 -3.48 7.13
CA ARG A 75 -14.40 -4.60 6.43
C ARG A 75 -13.61 -4.14 5.21
N ALA A 76 -14.15 -3.18 4.45
CA ALA A 76 -13.48 -2.58 3.31
C ALA A 76 -12.15 -1.92 3.73
N ILE A 77 -12.16 -1.13 4.81
CA ILE A 77 -10.96 -0.49 5.38
C ILE A 77 -9.94 -1.55 5.78
N THR A 78 -10.33 -2.55 6.57
CA THR A 78 -9.42 -3.65 6.98
C THR A 78 -8.77 -4.34 5.77
N LEU A 79 -9.54 -4.64 4.72
CA LEU A 79 -9.00 -5.31 3.54
C LEU A 79 -8.05 -4.41 2.73
N VAL A 80 -8.31 -3.10 2.68
CA VAL A 80 -7.41 -2.13 2.04
C VAL A 80 -6.13 -1.97 2.85
N SER A 81 -6.22 -1.74 4.17
CA SER A 81 -5.06 -1.58 5.04
C SER A 81 -4.16 -2.82 5.02
N ALA A 82 -4.75 -4.02 5.08
CA ALA A 82 -4.01 -5.27 4.98
C ALA A 82 -3.27 -5.41 3.63
N ALA A 83 -3.89 -5.00 2.52
CA ALA A 83 -3.26 -5.04 1.21
C ALA A 83 -2.12 -4.01 1.07
N VAL A 84 -2.31 -2.79 1.59
CA VAL A 84 -1.27 -1.76 1.64
C VAL A 84 -0.06 -2.25 2.44
N ALA A 85 -0.29 -2.85 3.60
CA ALA A 85 0.76 -3.43 4.44
C ALA A 85 1.50 -4.59 3.75
N ALA A 86 0.75 -5.53 3.16
CA ALA A 86 1.34 -6.64 2.41
C ALA A 86 2.23 -6.12 1.26
N ARG A 87 1.75 -5.12 0.52
CA ARG A 87 2.51 -4.51 -0.58
C ARG A 87 3.75 -3.77 -0.10
N THR A 88 3.62 -3.01 0.98
CA THR A 88 4.73 -2.29 1.62
C THR A 88 5.84 -3.28 1.99
N ARG A 89 5.47 -4.38 2.67
CA ARG A 89 6.41 -5.45 3.02
C ARG A 89 7.10 -6.05 1.78
N SER A 90 6.34 -6.42 0.76
CA SER A 90 6.89 -7.06 -0.44
C SER A 90 7.85 -6.12 -1.18
N CYS A 91 7.51 -4.83 -1.30
CA CYS A 91 8.36 -3.85 -1.98
C CYS A 91 9.67 -3.62 -1.22
N PHE A 92 9.67 -3.58 0.11
CA PHE A 92 10.94 -3.51 0.87
C PHE A 92 11.82 -4.73 0.68
N LEU A 93 11.25 -5.94 0.72
CA LEU A 93 12.02 -7.16 0.49
C LEU A 93 12.58 -7.21 -0.94
N GLN A 94 11.78 -6.80 -1.92
CA GLN A 94 12.20 -6.77 -3.32
C GLN A 94 13.26 -5.69 -3.58
N CYS A 95 13.09 -4.51 -3.00
CA CYS A 95 14.10 -3.44 -3.01
C CYS A 95 15.42 -3.95 -2.45
N TRP A 96 15.40 -4.64 -1.30
CA TRP A 96 16.60 -5.21 -0.71
C TRP A 96 17.23 -6.28 -1.63
N ALA A 97 16.43 -7.15 -2.23
CA ALA A 97 16.92 -8.14 -3.17
C ALA A 97 17.60 -7.50 -4.39
N PHE A 98 17.10 -6.37 -4.88
CA PHE A 98 17.72 -5.62 -5.97
C PHE A 98 18.99 -4.88 -5.53
N GLU A 99 19.02 -4.29 -4.34
CA GLU A 99 20.23 -3.67 -3.77
C GLU A 99 21.39 -4.67 -3.65
N VAL A 100 21.12 -5.89 -3.15
CA VAL A 100 22.13 -6.96 -3.07
C VAL A 100 22.63 -7.40 -4.46
N GLN A 101 21.79 -7.29 -5.50
CA GLN A 101 22.16 -7.57 -6.89
C GLN A 101 22.85 -6.39 -7.60
N GLY A 102 23.04 -5.24 -6.93
CA GLY A 102 23.56 -4.02 -7.55
C GLY A 102 22.59 -3.34 -8.53
N LYS A 103 21.31 -3.74 -8.53
CA LYS A 103 20.25 -3.24 -9.41
C LYS A 103 19.55 -2.03 -8.79
N ARG A 104 20.31 -0.94 -8.66
CA ARG A 104 19.87 0.23 -7.91
C ARG A 104 18.63 0.89 -8.53
N ALA A 105 18.56 1.01 -9.85
CA ALA A 105 17.40 1.61 -10.52
C ALA A 105 16.10 0.86 -10.18
N GLU A 106 16.12 -0.47 -10.29
CA GLU A 106 14.99 -1.34 -9.95
C GLU A 106 14.65 -1.32 -8.46
N ALA A 107 15.65 -1.17 -7.58
CA ALA A 107 15.42 -0.99 -6.15
C ALA A 107 14.64 0.31 -5.86
N LEU A 108 15.04 1.43 -6.47
CA LEU A 108 14.36 2.71 -6.33
C LEU A 108 12.95 2.67 -6.92
N GLU A 109 12.75 1.98 -8.05
CA GLU A 109 11.41 1.74 -8.60
C GLU A 109 10.49 1.03 -7.61
N GLU A 110 10.97 0.02 -6.86
CA GLU A 110 10.16 -0.62 -5.82
C GLU A 110 9.76 0.33 -4.69
N LEU A 111 10.65 1.25 -4.30
CA LEU A 111 10.35 2.25 -3.27
C LEU A 111 9.31 3.26 -3.76
N LEU A 112 9.40 3.71 -5.01
CA LEU A 112 8.39 4.60 -5.61
C LEU A 112 6.99 4.00 -5.57
N LYS A 113 6.84 2.68 -5.71
CA LYS A 113 5.54 2.00 -5.60
C LYS A 113 4.93 2.21 -4.21
N ILE A 114 5.75 2.13 -3.15
CA ILE A 114 5.29 2.38 -1.77
C ILE A 114 4.78 3.82 -1.67
N CYS A 115 5.53 4.78 -2.22
CA CYS A 115 5.21 6.20 -2.13
C CYS A 115 3.90 6.54 -2.83
N HIS A 116 3.70 6.06 -4.07
CA HIS A 116 2.44 6.26 -4.78
C HIS A 116 1.25 5.59 -4.08
N ILE A 117 1.47 4.41 -3.49
CA ILE A 117 0.42 3.72 -2.73
C ILE A 117 0.08 4.49 -1.46
N HIS A 118 1.06 4.91 -0.67
CA HIS A 118 0.83 5.64 0.60
C HIS A 118 0.25 7.04 0.36
N GLN A 119 0.58 7.71 -0.75
CA GLN A 119 -0.07 8.97 -1.14
C GLN A 119 -1.56 8.78 -1.43
N THR A 120 -1.95 7.62 -1.97
CA THR A 120 -3.35 7.32 -2.31
C THR A 120 -4.11 6.74 -1.11
N PHE A 121 -3.50 5.79 -0.41
CA PHE A 121 -4.03 5.05 0.73
C PHE A 121 -3.03 5.18 1.90
N PRO A 122 -3.01 6.33 2.59
CA PRO A 122 -2.08 6.57 3.68
C PRO A 122 -2.38 5.59 4.83
N PRO A 123 -1.36 4.86 5.33
CA PRO A 123 -1.53 4.08 6.54
C PRO A 123 -1.87 4.97 7.74
N GLU A 124 -2.69 4.47 8.65
CA GLU A 124 -2.88 5.10 9.95
C GLU A 124 -1.60 5.01 10.78
N GLU A 125 -1.27 6.09 11.49
CA GLU A 125 -0.16 6.11 12.45
C GLU A 125 -0.42 5.07 13.55
N HIS A 126 0.64 4.37 13.95
CA HIS A 126 0.58 3.32 14.97
C HIS A 126 -0.40 2.18 14.64
N SER A 127 -0.64 1.92 13.35
CA SER A 127 -1.50 0.82 12.91
C SER A 127 -0.87 -0.54 13.16
N ALA A 128 -1.71 -1.49 13.59
CA ALA A 128 -1.32 -2.89 13.77
C ALA A 128 -0.75 -3.48 12.46
N GLU A 129 -1.28 -3.05 11.32
CA GLU A 129 -0.82 -3.45 10.00
C GLU A 129 0.65 -3.06 9.74
N MET A 130 1.06 -1.83 10.06
CA MET A 130 2.46 -1.41 9.88
C MET A 130 3.39 -2.07 10.90
N GLU A 131 2.92 -2.30 12.13
CA GLU A 131 3.67 -3.11 13.11
C GLU A 131 3.93 -4.53 12.60
N MET A 132 2.92 -5.15 11.96
CA MET A 132 3.06 -6.46 11.33
C MET A 132 4.05 -6.44 10.16
N VAL A 133 4.11 -5.36 9.37
CA VAL A 133 5.16 -5.18 8.35
C VAL A 133 6.54 -5.19 9.01
N GLY A 134 6.75 -4.38 10.04
CA GLY A 134 8.02 -4.28 10.76
C GLY A 134 8.45 -5.63 11.34
N SER A 135 7.53 -6.33 12.00
CA SER A 135 7.75 -7.69 12.53
C SER A 135 8.09 -8.69 11.43
N GLY A 136 7.43 -8.59 10.28
CA GLY A 136 7.68 -9.43 9.12
C GLY A 136 9.02 -9.15 8.42
N LEU A 137 9.51 -7.91 8.44
CA LEU A 137 10.82 -7.53 7.88
C LEU A 137 11.97 -7.93 8.79
N LYS A 138 11.82 -7.82 10.12
CA LYS A 138 12.83 -8.25 11.11
C LYS A 138 13.26 -9.72 10.96
N ARG A 139 12.41 -10.56 10.36
CA ARG A 139 12.72 -11.98 10.07
C ARG A 139 13.72 -12.18 8.93
N HIS A 140 13.91 -11.18 8.07
CA HIS A 140 14.75 -11.29 6.87
C HIS A 140 15.83 -10.22 6.80
N LEU A 141 15.66 -9.10 7.51
CA LEU A 141 16.54 -7.94 7.42
C LEU A 141 17.11 -7.55 8.79
N THR A 142 18.41 -7.26 8.83
CA THR A 142 19.06 -6.71 10.01
C THR A 142 18.61 -5.28 10.29
N ILE A 143 18.92 -4.75 11.47
CA ILE A 143 18.64 -3.35 11.79
C ILE A 143 19.34 -2.37 10.83
N GLU A 144 20.59 -2.64 10.46
CA GLU A 144 21.36 -1.77 9.56
C GLU A 144 20.79 -1.79 8.14
N GLN A 145 20.33 -2.95 7.66
CA GLN A 145 19.66 -3.06 6.36
C GLN A 145 18.34 -2.28 6.34
N ARG A 146 17.56 -2.31 7.43
CA ARG A 146 16.32 -1.53 7.55
C ARG A 146 16.58 -0.02 7.62
N LYS A 147 17.66 0.41 8.29
CA LYS A 147 18.11 1.82 8.27
C LYS A 147 18.55 2.26 6.88
N HIS A 148 19.26 1.40 6.14
CA HIS A 148 19.65 1.64 4.75
C HIS A 148 18.40 1.85 3.88
N LEU A 149 17.42 0.94 3.93
CA LEU A 149 16.15 1.09 3.21
C LEU A 149 15.42 2.40 3.56
N LEU A 150 15.47 2.86 4.82
CA LEU A 150 14.91 4.16 5.20
C LEU A 150 15.65 5.33 4.52
N SER A 151 16.99 5.29 4.47
CA SER A 151 17.78 6.31 3.76
C SER A 151 17.38 6.37 2.29
N LEU A 152 17.32 5.19 1.65
CA LEU A 152 16.92 5.07 0.25
C LEU A 152 15.51 5.61 0.00
N TYR A 153 14.57 5.29 0.88
CA TYR A 153 13.21 5.76 0.77
C TYR A 153 13.14 7.29 0.81
N LYS A 154 13.85 7.93 1.74
CA LYS A 154 13.92 9.40 1.87
C LYS A 154 14.52 10.05 0.63
N GLU A 155 15.59 9.47 0.08
CA GLU A 155 16.20 9.93 -1.17
C GLU A 155 15.24 9.83 -2.36
N THR A 156 14.40 8.80 -2.38
CA THR A 156 13.52 8.48 -3.52
C THR A 156 12.22 9.28 -3.50
N CYS A 157 11.62 9.46 -2.32
CA CYS A 157 10.24 9.90 -2.18
C CYS A 157 10.07 11.28 -1.55
N GLY A 158 11.16 12.00 -1.31
CA GLY A 158 11.14 13.35 -0.73
C GLY A 158 11.00 13.33 0.80
N ALA A 159 10.98 14.52 1.40
CA ALA A 159 11.14 14.73 2.85
C ALA A 159 9.82 14.84 3.65
N ASP A 160 8.74 14.23 3.18
CA ASP A 160 7.44 14.22 3.89
C ASP A 160 7.51 13.46 5.22
N ASP A 161 6.43 13.54 6.03
CA ASP A 161 6.35 12.75 7.25
C ASP A 161 6.41 11.24 6.94
N HIS A 162 7.52 10.61 7.35
CA HIS A 162 7.80 9.21 7.11
C HIS A 162 7.46 8.30 8.30
N ARG A 163 6.62 8.76 9.24
CA ARG A 163 6.30 8.00 10.46
C ARG A 163 5.78 6.59 10.16
N SER A 164 4.84 6.45 9.22
CA SER A 164 4.33 5.15 8.79
C SER A 164 5.41 4.24 8.19
N ILE A 165 6.41 4.81 7.52
CA ILE A 165 7.55 4.07 6.94
C ILE A 165 8.55 3.65 8.01
N VAL A 166 8.83 4.52 8.98
CA VAL A 166 9.63 4.20 10.16
C VAL A 166 8.99 3.06 10.96
N GLU A 167 7.67 3.09 11.10
CA GLU A 167 6.86 2.01 11.70
C GLU A 167 6.95 0.72 10.88
N ALA A 168 6.70 0.80 9.58
CA ALA A 168 6.78 -0.34 8.67
C ALA A 168 8.18 -0.98 8.66
N LEU A 169 9.23 -0.19 8.82
CA LEU A 169 10.61 -0.67 8.95
C LEU A 169 10.94 -1.11 10.37
N GLY A 170 10.03 -0.98 11.34
CA GLY A 170 10.21 -1.39 12.73
C GLY A 170 11.33 -0.63 13.45
N LEU A 171 11.44 0.68 13.20
CA LEU A 171 12.50 1.56 13.71
C LEU A 171 12.02 2.54 14.81
N VAL A 172 10.73 2.52 15.17
CA VAL A 172 10.09 3.42 16.14
C VAL A 172 10.78 3.44 17.52
N SER A 173 11.33 2.31 17.96
CA SER A 173 12.00 2.18 19.26
C SER A 173 13.40 2.81 19.32
N ASN A 174 13.98 3.25 18.19
CA ASN A 174 15.38 3.74 18.14
C ASN A 174 15.51 5.25 17.90
N LEU A 175 14.44 5.96 17.51
CA LEU A 175 14.49 7.41 17.32
C LEU A 175 14.47 8.18 18.65
N SER A 176 13.93 7.58 19.71
CA SER A 176 13.99 8.13 21.08
C SER A 176 15.41 8.10 21.68
N PHE A 177 16.29 7.22 21.21
CA PHE A 177 17.68 7.13 21.69
C PHE A 177 18.67 8.02 20.93
N GLN A 178 18.33 8.51 19.73
CA GLN A 178 19.22 9.41 18.97
C GLN A 178 18.98 10.89 19.29
N ASN A 179 17.81 11.27 19.83
CA ASN A 179 17.53 12.65 20.22
C ASN A 179 18.14 13.07 21.58
N HIS A 180 18.73 12.12 22.33
CA HIS A 180 19.36 12.40 23.63
C HIS A 180 20.91 12.40 23.61
N LEU A 181 21.54 12.26 22.44
CA LEU A 181 23.01 12.30 22.30
C LEU A 181 23.54 13.51 21.51
N ASN A 182 22.68 14.46 21.16
CA ASN A 182 23.06 15.71 20.48
C ASN A 182 22.68 16.95 21.31
N ILE A 183 23.06 16.97 22.59
CA ILE A 183 23.25 18.20 23.39
C ILE A 183 24.56 18.05 24.15
#